data_AF-A0A919PB01-F1
#
_entry.id   AF-A0A919PB01-F1
#
_cell.length_a   1.000
_cell.length_b   1.000
_cell.length_c   1.000
_cell.angle_alpha   90.00
_cell.angle_beta   90.00
_cell.angle_gamma   90.00
#
_symmetry.space_group_name_H-M   'P 1'
#
loop_
_entity.id
_entity.type
_entity.pdbx_description
1 polymer ?
#
loop_
_entity_poly.entity_id
_entity_poly.type
_entity_poly.pdbx_seq_one_letter_code
_entity_poly.pdbx_strand_id
1 'polypeptide(L)'
;MTTRRTARPTDGSAARRGRLARTALALPLLLGAGAALAACSQVEEVASQAQSVADSASEAAGNLQDLADSARERVESARATVDDVTARLQDLDGTAREATQGALDQAETAMGDATAALDEAQADGSAAAQEQLDSAQSALDSARGALDSASSQVDATTADALDRLAQQVEDLSQQVRQAGQG
;
A
#
# COMPACT_ATOMS: atom_id res chain seq x y z
N MET A 1 -10.72 57.52 3.82
CA MET A 1 -11.66 57.15 4.91
C MET A 1 -11.53 55.66 5.12
N THR A 2 -10.76 55.27 6.14
CA THR A 2 -10.41 53.86 6.40
C THR A 2 -10.77 53.58 7.84
N THR A 3 -11.67 52.62 8.04
CA THR A 3 -12.31 52.30 9.32
C THR A 3 -11.39 51.47 10.22
N ARG A 4 -11.37 51.85 11.51
CA ARG A 4 -10.80 51.10 12.64
C ARG A 4 -11.45 49.71 12.76
N ARG A 5 -10.67 48.70 13.19
CA ARG A 5 -11.09 47.85 14.32
C ARG A 5 -9.90 47.28 15.08
N THR A 6 -9.88 47.63 16.36
CA THR A 6 -9.03 47.19 17.46
C THR A 6 -9.50 45.85 18.05
N ALA A 7 -8.57 44.94 18.36
CA ALA A 7 -8.66 43.95 19.44
C ALA A 7 -7.22 43.42 19.68
N ARG A 8 -6.53 43.80 20.77
CA ARG A 8 -6.55 43.31 22.17
C ARG A 8 -5.45 42.23 22.39
N PRO A 9 -4.68 42.31 23.48
CA PRO A 9 -3.49 41.50 23.70
C PRO A 9 -3.87 40.17 24.35
N THR A 10 -3.13 39.11 24.02
CA THR A 10 -3.17 37.84 24.74
C THR A 10 -2.00 37.79 25.71
N ASP A 11 -2.29 38.18 26.95
CA ASP A 11 -1.50 37.89 28.14
C ASP A 11 -1.89 36.51 28.68
N GLY A 12 -0.90 35.78 29.16
CA GLY A 12 -0.97 34.71 30.16
C GLY A 12 -1.95 33.55 29.94
N SER A 13 -1.41 32.34 29.71
CA SER A 13 -1.79 31.19 30.55
C SER A 13 -0.91 29.95 30.35
N ALA A 14 -0.39 29.51 31.50
CA ALA A 14 -0.22 28.11 31.88
C ALA A 14 0.92 27.29 31.22
N ALA A 15 2.12 27.55 31.73
CA ALA A 15 3.10 26.49 31.99
C ALA A 15 2.46 25.40 32.88
N ARG A 16 1.90 24.35 32.29
CA ARG A 16 1.58 23.11 33.00
C ARG A 16 2.74 22.13 32.84
N ARG A 17 3.57 22.10 33.90
CA ARG A 17 4.42 20.97 34.25
C ARG A 17 3.54 19.74 34.48
N GLY A 18 3.31 18.96 33.44
CA GLY A 18 2.79 17.60 33.52
C GLY A 18 3.90 16.68 34.00
N ARG A 19 3.84 16.31 35.28
CA ARG A 19 4.73 15.33 35.91
C ARG A 19 4.46 13.96 35.30
N LEU A 20 5.56 13.28 34.98
CA LEU A 20 5.84 11.87 35.27
C LEU A 20 4.64 11.04 35.72
N ALA A 21 4.06 10.28 34.78
CA ALA A 21 3.43 9.00 35.03
C ALA A 21 3.18 8.31 33.67
N ARG A 22 4.26 8.01 32.94
CA ARG A 22 4.18 6.95 31.92
C ARG A 22 4.24 5.64 32.70
N THR A 23 3.09 5.23 33.20
CA THR A 23 2.82 3.84 33.55
C THR A 23 3.14 3.02 32.31
N ALA A 24 4.28 2.36 32.35
CA ALA A 24 4.61 1.26 31.47
C ALA A 24 3.46 0.26 31.58
N LEU A 25 2.61 0.21 30.56
CA LEU A 25 1.78 -0.95 30.28
C LEU A 25 2.74 -2.03 29.76
N ALA A 26 3.51 -2.58 30.69
CA ALA A 26 4.06 -3.91 30.55
C ALA A 26 2.83 -4.82 30.47
N LEU A 27 2.49 -5.29 29.27
CA LEU A 27 1.67 -6.48 29.12
C LEU A 27 2.34 -7.56 29.96
N PRO A 28 1.70 -8.07 31.03
CA PRO A 28 2.22 -9.24 31.68
C PRO A 28 1.97 -10.39 30.70
N LEU A 29 3.02 -10.80 29.99
CA LEU A 29 3.19 -12.19 29.60
C LEU A 29 3.30 -13.00 30.90
N LEU A 30 2.16 -13.16 31.58
CA LEU A 30 1.94 -14.13 32.63
C LEU A 30 1.91 -15.49 31.92
N LEU A 31 3.10 -15.98 31.57
CA LEU A 31 3.32 -17.42 31.50
C LEU A 31 3.00 -17.95 32.89
N GLY A 32 1.78 -18.46 33.05
CA GLY A 32 1.31 -19.15 34.23
C GLY A 32 2.08 -20.45 34.43
N ALA A 33 3.30 -20.35 34.95
CA ALA A 33 4.02 -21.47 35.54
C ALA A 33 3.42 -21.74 36.93
N GLY A 34 2.25 -22.39 36.99
CA GLY A 34 1.63 -22.70 38.27
C GLY A 34 0.17 -23.09 38.21
N ALA A 35 -0.16 -24.22 37.57
CA ALA A 35 -1.37 -24.97 37.91
C ALA A 35 -1.14 -26.46 37.62
N ALA A 36 -1.07 -27.23 38.72
CA ALA A 36 -1.41 -28.63 38.90
C ALA A 36 -1.23 -29.64 37.74
N LEU A 37 -0.55 -30.74 38.06
CA LEU A 37 -0.34 -32.01 37.34
C LEU A 37 -1.63 -32.77 36.91
N ALA A 38 -2.72 -32.09 36.56
CA ALA A 38 -4.01 -32.70 36.21
C ALA A 38 -4.56 -32.31 34.81
N ALA A 39 -3.81 -31.55 34.00
CA ALA A 39 -4.28 -31.13 32.68
C ALA A 39 -3.20 -31.30 31.57
N CYS A 40 -2.50 -32.43 31.52
CA CYS A 40 -1.58 -32.72 30.40
C CYS A 40 -2.29 -32.77 29.03
N SER A 41 -3.59 -33.13 28.98
CA SER A 41 -4.33 -33.20 27.71
C SER A 41 -4.62 -31.85 27.05
N GLN A 42 -4.78 -30.76 27.83
CA GLN A 42 -5.04 -29.42 27.27
C GLN A 42 -3.78 -28.74 26.73
N VAL A 43 -2.60 -29.09 27.26
CA VAL A 43 -1.33 -28.51 26.81
C VAL A 43 -0.92 -29.08 25.44
N GLU A 44 -1.14 -30.37 25.18
CA GLU A 44 -0.92 -30.97 23.86
C GLU A 44 -1.84 -30.39 22.78
N GLU A 45 -3.09 -30.06 23.13
CA GLU A 45 -4.04 -29.44 22.20
C GLU A 45 -3.66 -28.00 21.86
N VAL A 46 -3.21 -27.21 22.85
CA VAL A 46 -2.73 -25.84 22.62
C VAL A 46 -1.43 -25.84 21.82
N ALA A 47 -0.52 -26.79 22.08
CA ALA A 47 0.71 -26.93 21.29
C ALA A 47 0.41 -27.31 19.82
N SER A 48 -0.55 -28.22 19.60
CA SER A 48 -0.97 -28.62 18.25
C SER A 48 -1.65 -27.49 17.49
N GLN A 49 -2.49 -26.70 18.19
CA GLN A 49 -3.11 -25.51 17.62
C GLN A 49 -2.08 -24.42 17.31
N ALA A 50 -1.14 -24.16 18.23
CA ALA A 50 -0.08 -23.19 18.02
C ALA A 50 0.82 -23.57 16.84
N GLN A 51 1.14 -24.86 16.69
CA GLN A 51 1.90 -25.36 15.56
C GLN A 51 1.13 -25.17 14.24
N SER A 52 -0.15 -25.57 14.20
CA SER A 52 -0.97 -25.36 13.00
C SER A 52 -1.11 -23.89 12.62
N VAL A 53 -1.19 -22.97 13.59
CA VAL A 53 -1.22 -21.52 13.33
C VAL A 53 0.14 -21.03 12.82
N ALA A 54 1.24 -21.54 13.36
CA ALA A 54 2.58 -21.19 12.91
C ALA A 54 2.86 -21.68 11.48
N ASP A 55 2.45 -22.91 11.15
CA ASP A 55 2.54 -23.47 9.80
C ASP A 55 1.73 -22.62 8.81
N SER A 56 0.46 -22.33 9.13
CA SER A 56 -0.40 -21.45 8.32
C SER A 56 0.19 -20.05 8.13
N ALA A 57 0.73 -19.44 9.20
CA ALA A 57 1.36 -18.12 9.12
C ALA A 57 2.62 -18.14 8.24
N SER A 58 3.40 -19.21 8.30
CA SER A 58 4.60 -19.37 7.47
C SER A 58 4.23 -19.56 5.99
N GLU A 59 3.16 -20.29 5.68
CA GLU A 59 2.65 -20.42 4.32
C GLU A 59 2.11 -19.08 3.80
N ALA A 60 1.34 -18.35 4.60
CA ALA A 60 0.85 -17.02 4.23
C ALA A 60 2.00 -16.04 3.94
N ALA A 61 3.03 -16.04 4.79
CA ALA A 61 4.23 -15.22 4.57
C ALA A 61 4.98 -15.61 3.29
N GLY A 62 5.10 -16.91 3.00
CA GLY A 62 5.69 -17.40 1.74
C GLY A 62 4.91 -16.93 0.51
N ASN A 63 3.58 -17.05 0.55
CA ASN A 63 2.72 -16.60 -0.56
C ASN A 63 2.81 -15.08 -0.77
N LEU A 64 2.86 -14.29 0.31
CA LEU A 64 3.05 -12.84 0.22
C LEU A 64 4.42 -12.49 -0.35
N GLN A 65 5.45 -13.27 -0.05
CA GLN A 65 6.79 -13.12 -0.62
C GLN A 65 6.77 -13.29 -2.14
N ASP A 66 6.25 -14.41 -2.61
CA ASP A 66 6.12 -14.71 -4.04
C ASP A 66 5.29 -13.66 -4.78
N LEU A 67 4.27 -13.11 -4.12
CA LEU A 67 3.39 -12.08 -4.66
C LEU A 67 4.10 -10.74 -4.83
N ALA A 68 4.90 -10.31 -3.84
CA ALA A 68 5.65 -9.05 -3.98
C ALA A 68 6.78 -9.16 -5.00
N ASP A 69 7.44 -10.32 -5.09
CA ASP A 69 8.45 -10.54 -6.12
C ASP A 69 7.83 -10.54 -7.53
N SER A 70 6.68 -11.19 -7.69
CA SER A 70 5.89 -11.12 -8.94
C SER A 70 5.42 -9.69 -9.26
N ALA A 71 5.00 -8.93 -8.25
CA ALA A 71 4.61 -7.54 -8.40
C ALA A 71 5.80 -6.68 -8.87
N ARG A 72 6.99 -6.86 -8.29
CA ARG A 72 8.21 -6.13 -8.67
C ARG A 72 8.60 -6.39 -10.13
N GLU A 73 8.60 -7.65 -10.57
CA GLU A 73 8.85 -8.00 -11.97
C GLU A 73 7.87 -7.30 -12.92
N ARG A 74 6.59 -7.24 -12.54
CA ARG A 74 5.57 -6.56 -13.34
C ARG A 74 5.75 -5.06 -13.36
N VAL A 75 6.14 -4.45 -12.24
CA VAL A 75 6.46 -3.01 -12.19
C VAL A 75 7.66 -2.70 -13.08
N GLU A 76 8.68 -3.55 -13.12
CA GLU A 76 9.81 -3.37 -14.04
C GLU A 76 9.38 -3.48 -15.52
N SER A 77 8.56 -4.47 -15.86
CA SER A 77 7.98 -4.60 -17.21
C SER A 77 7.11 -3.37 -17.58
N ALA A 78 6.31 -2.90 -16.63
CA ALA A 78 5.46 -1.75 -16.83
C ALA A 78 6.27 -0.46 -17.01
N ARG A 79 7.36 -0.27 -16.24
CA ARG A 79 8.31 0.84 -16.42
C ARG A 79 8.95 0.83 -17.79
N ALA A 80 9.36 -0.34 -18.29
CA ALA A 80 9.86 -0.44 -19.66
C ALA A 80 8.80 -0.03 -20.70
N THR A 81 7.53 -0.33 -20.44
CA THR A 81 6.41 0.14 -21.28
C THR A 81 6.22 1.65 -21.18
N VAL A 82 6.31 2.23 -19.96
CA VAL A 82 6.25 3.67 -19.73
C VAL A 82 7.37 4.40 -20.48
N ASP A 83 8.60 3.88 -20.43
CA ASP A 83 9.74 4.43 -21.16
C ASP A 83 9.52 4.42 -22.68
N ASP A 84 9.03 3.31 -23.23
CA ASP A 84 8.70 3.18 -24.65
C ASP A 84 7.59 4.14 -25.07
N VAL A 85 6.52 4.28 -24.27
CA VAL A 85 5.46 5.25 -24.53
C VAL A 85 6.01 6.67 -24.46
N THR A 86 6.78 7.00 -23.43
CA THR A 86 7.40 8.33 -23.22
C THR A 86 8.27 8.72 -24.41
N ALA A 87 9.05 7.78 -24.95
CA ALA A 87 9.85 7.98 -26.16
C ALA A 87 8.99 8.25 -27.41
N ARG A 88 7.72 7.87 -27.44
CA ARG A 88 6.79 8.16 -28.54
C ARG A 88 6.05 9.49 -28.35
N LEU A 89 5.94 9.98 -27.12
CA LEU A 89 5.20 11.23 -26.82
C LEU A 89 5.80 12.49 -27.44
N GLN A 90 7.05 12.43 -27.87
CA GLN A 90 7.74 13.58 -28.49
C GLN A 90 7.13 14.00 -29.84
N ASP A 91 6.31 13.16 -30.46
CA ASP A 91 5.62 13.47 -31.72
C ASP A 91 4.16 13.93 -31.53
N LEU A 92 3.61 13.83 -30.30
CA LEU A 92 2.22 14.18 -30.01
C LEU A 92 2.00 15.69 -29.82
N ASP A 93 0.77 16.14 -30.11
CA ASP A 93 0.28 17.46 -29.76
C ASP A 93 0.34 17.72 -28.24
N GLY A 94 0.59 18.97 -27.84
CA GLY A 94 0.88 19.34 -26.45
C GLY A 94 -0.16 18.87 -25.43
N THR A 95 -1.46 18.96 -25.73
CA THR A 95 -2.52 18.50 -24.82
C THR A 95 -2.57 16.98 -24.68
N ALA A 96 -2.47 16.23 -25.78
CA ALA A 96 -2.45 14.76 -25.74
C ALA A 96 -1.20 14.25 -25.03
N ARG A 97 -0.05 14.92 -25.26
CA ARG A 97 1.19 14.67 -24.56
C ARG A 97 1.07 14.89 -23.06
N GLU A 98 0.55 16.04 -22.62
CA GLU A 98 0.38 16.34 -21.19
C GLU A 98 -0.56 15.34 -20.51
N ALA A 99 -1.69 15.01 -21.14
CA ALA A 99 -2.62 14.01 -20.63
C ALA A 99 -1.96 12.63 -20.50
N THR A 100 -1.20 12.22 -21.51
CA THR A 100 -0.51 10.93 -21.49
C THR A 100 0.61 10.91 -20.46
N GLN A 101 1.43 11.96 -20.36
CA GLN A 101 2.46 12.08 -19.32
C GLN A 101 1.83 12.00 -17.91
N GLY A 102 0.74 12.73 -17.67
CA GLY A 102 0.05 12.67 -16.39
C GLY A 102 -0.50 11.27 -16.07
N ALA A 103 -0.97 10.52 -17.07
CA ALA A 103 -1.41 9.14 -16.88
C ALA A 103 -0.24 8.19 -16.57
N LEU A 104 0.90 8.35 -17.23
CA LEU A 104 2.12 7.57 -16.97
C LEU A 104 2.66 7.84 -15.56
N ASP A 105 2.76 9.11 -15.16
CA ASP A 105 3.22 9.51 -13.81
C ASP A 105 2.32 8.91 -12.71
N GLN A 106 0.99 8.93 -12.94
CA GLN A 106 0.03 8.31 -12.02
C GLN A 106 0.21 6.80 -11.95
N ALA A 107 0.41 6.13 -13.09
CA ALA A 107 0.66 4.70 -13.11
C ALA A 107 1.95 4.33 -12.38
N GLU A 108 3.05 5.05 -12.61
CA GLU A 108 4.32 4.81 -11.91
C GLU A 108 4.19 5.00 -10.40
N THR A 109 3.50 6.06 -9.97
CA THR A 109 3.25 6.33 -8.55
C THR A 109 2.43 5.20 -7.93
N ALA A 110 1.31 4.83 -8.55
CA ALA A 110 0.43 3.77 -8.06
C ALA A 110 1.13 2.41 -7.98
N MET A 111 1.96 2.08 -8.97
CA MET A 111 2.78 0.87 -8.96
C MET A 111 3.84 0.87 -7.84
N GLY A 112 4.44 2.03 -7.57
CA GLY A 112 5.35 2.22 -6.45
C GLY A 112 4.66 2.01 -5.10
N ASP A 113 3.52 2.67 -4.91
CA ASP A 113 2.72 2.57 -3.68
C ASP A 113 2.24 1.13 -3.44
N ALA A 114 1.81 0.43 -4.50
CA ALA A 114 1.44 -0.98 -4.44
C ALA A 114 2.59 -1.88 -3.99
N THR A 115 3.79 -1.67 -4.53
CA THR A 115 4.98 -2.44 -4.13
C THR A 115 5.34 -2.17 -2.66
N ALA A 116 5.29 -0.91 -2.24
CA ALA A 116 5.55 -0.54 -0.85
C ALA A 116 4.51 -1.14 0.12
N ALA A 117 3.23 -1.13 -0.25
CA ALA A 117 2.17 -1.73 0.55
C ALA A 117 2.32 -3.25 0.68
N LEU A 118 2.76 -3.94 -0.39
CA LEU A 118 3.06 -5.37 -0.35
C LEU A 118 4.25 -5.67 0.57
N ASP A 119 5.32 -4.88 0.50
CA ASP A 119 6.50 -5.01 1.36
C ASP A 119 6.15 -4.78 2.84
N GLU A 120 5.28 -3.82 3.13
CA GLU A 120 4.82 -3.54 4.49
C GLU A 120 3.86 -4.61 5.02
N ALA A 121 3.00 -5.16 4.15
CA ALA A 121 2.15 -6.31 4.48
C ALA A 121 2.98 -7.55 4.83
N GLN A 122 4.09 -7.80 4.14
CA GLN A 122 5.04 -8.85 4.50
C GLN A 122 5.71 -8.63 5.86
N ALA A 123 6.07 -7.38 6.16
CA ALA A 123 6.84 -7.07 7.35
C ALA A 123 6.00 -7.12 8.63
N ASP A 124 4.81 -6.51 8.62
CA ASP A 124 4.04 -6.25 9.84
C ASP A 124 2.64 -6.88 9.85
N GLY A 125 2.11 -7.36 8.71
CA GLY A 125 0.79 -8.02 8.60
C GLY A 125 -0.37 -7.27 9.28
N SER A 126 -0.20 -5.97 9.52
CA SER A 126 -0.98 -5.19 10.47
C SER A 126 -2.16 -4.49 9.79
N ALA A 127 -3.12 -3.99 10.58
CA ALA A 127 -4.23 -3.19 10.06
C ALA A 127 -3.76 -1.96 9.25
N ALA A 128 -2.61 -1.38 9.60
CA ALA A 128 -1.99 -0.31 8.82
C ALA A 128 -1.58 -0.79 7.42
N ALA A 129 -1.07 -2.02 7.28
CA ALA A 129 -0.74 -2.58 5.97
C ALA A 129 -2.00 -2.81 5.11
N GLN A 130 -3.14 -3.18 5.73
CA GLN A 130 -4.40 -3.29 5.00
C GLN A 130 -4.88 -1.95 4.44
N GLU A 131 -4.82 -0.86 5.23
CA GLU A 131 -5.15 0.49 4.73
C GLU A 131 -4.25 0.92 3.56
N GLN A 132 -2.97 0.53 3.59
CA GLN A 132 -2.03 0.80 2.49
C GLN A 132 -2.37 -0.02 1.24
N LEU A 133 -2.71 -1.30 1.39
CA LEU A 133 -3.12 -2.15 0.27
C LEU A 133 -4.41 -1.63 -0.38
N ASP A 134 -5.39 -1.19 0.42
CA ASP A 134 -6.64 -0.59 -0.10
C ASP A 134 -6.37 0.75 -0.82
N SER A 135 -5.50 1.58 -0.24
CA SER A 135 -5.09 2.86 -0.86
C SER A 135 -4.37 2.63 -2.18
N ALA A 136 -3.46 1.66 -2.21
CA ALA A 136 -2.75 1.27 -3.43
C ALA A 136 -3.70 0.70 -4.49
N GLN A 137 -4.69 -0.11 -4.13
CA GLN A 137 -5.70 -0.58 -5.09
C GLN A 137 -6.47 0.58 -5.73
N SER A 138 -6.91 1.54 -4.91
CA SER A 138 -7.62 2.74 -5.40
C SER A 138 -6.76 3.59 -6.33
N ALA A 139 -5.46 3.71 -6.02
CA ALA A 139 -4.49 4.40 -6.87
C ALA A 139 -4.29 3.66 -8.20
N LEU A 140 -4.15 2.33 -8.20
CA LEU A 140 -4.01 1.52 -9.41
C LEU A 140 -5.26 1.60 -10.30
N ASP A 141 -6.45 1.55 -9.71
CA ASP A 141 -7.71 1.67 -10.45
C ASP A 141 -7.86 3.09 -11.05
N SER A 142 -7.46 4.13 -10.32
CA SER A 142 -7.42 5.50 -10.84
C SER A 142 -6.43 5.65 -12.00
N ALA A 143 -5.23 5.07 -11.87
CA ALA A 143 -4.21 5.08 -12.91
C ALA A 143 -4.71 4.39 -14.20
N ARG A 144 -5.44 3.28 -14.10
CA ARG A 144 -6.08 2.67 -15.28
C ARG A 144 -7.07 3.59 -15.97
N GLY A 145 -7.92 4.26 -15.20
CA GLY A 145 -8.86 5.23 -15.76
C GLY A 145 -8.17 6.37 -16.50
N ALA A 146 -7.02 6.83 -15.98
CA ALA A 146 -6.19 7.82 -16.65
C ALA A 146 -5.55 7.28 -17.94
N LEU A 147 -5.03 6.05 -17.93
CA LEU A 147 -4.46 5.39 -19.10
C LEU A 147 -5.49 5.17 -20.21
N ASP A 148 -6.70 4.72 -19.87
CA ASP A 148 -7.82 4.55 -20.81
C ASP A 148 -8.25 5.89 -21.44
N SER A 149 -8.34 6.93 -20.60
CA SER A 149 -8.63 8.29 -21.06
C SER A 149 -7.53 8.84 -21.98
N ALA A 150 -6.26 8.56 -21.70
CA ALA A 150 -5.13 8.94 -22.55
C ALA A 150 -5.11 8.15 -23.86
N SER A 151 -5.42 6.85 -23.83
CA SER A 151 -5.52 5.95 -24.99
C SER A 151 -6.51 6.50 -26.03
N SER A 152 -7.62 7.08 -25.58
CA SER A 152 -8.64 7.71 -26.44
C SER A 152 -8.19 9.01 -27.14
N GLN A 153 -7.03 9.57 -26.77
CA GLN A 153 -6.53 10.87 -27.25
C GLN A 153 -5.29 10.77 -28.15
N VAL A 154 -4.76 9.56 -28.34
CA VAL A 154 -3.52 9.30 -29.07
C VAL A 154 -3.76 8.42 -30.30
N ASP A 155 -2.76 8.31 -31.16
CA ASP A 155 -2.82 7.39 -32.30
C ASP A 155 -2.86 5.92 -31.87
N ALA A 156 -3.37 5.05 -32.75
CA ALA A 156 -3.59 3.64 -32.48
C ALA A 156 -2.36 2.90 -31.92
N THR A 157 -1.15 3.19 -32.42
CA THR A 157 0.09 2.56 -31.93
C THR A 157 0.45 2.95 -30.50
N THR A 158 0.15 4.19 -30.10
CA THR A 158 0.36 4.66 -28.72
C THR A 158 -0.76 4.15 -27.82
N ALA A 159 -2.01 4.13 -28.31
CA ALA A 159 -3.15 3.53 -27.63
C ALA A 159 -2.88 2.05 -27.29
N ASP A 160 -2.38 1.25 -28.24
CA ASP A 160 -2.00 -0.15 -28.02
C ASP A 160 -0.95 -0.32 -26.90
N ALA A 161 -0.03 0.64 -26.75
CA ALA A 161 0.99 0.59 -25.71
C ALA A 161 0.42 1.00 -24.34
N LEU A 162 -0.46 2.00 -24.30
CA LEU A 162 -1.18 2.39 -23.09
C LEU A 162 -2.14 1.29 -22.60
N ASP A 163 -2.82 0.59 -23.52
CA ASP A 163 -3.68 -0.54 -23.18
C ASP A 163 -2.89 -1.69 -22.56
N ARG A 164 -1.69 -2.00 -23.09
CA ARG A 164 -0.77 -2.97 -22.48
C ARG A 164 -0.31 -2.54 -21.09
N LEU A 165 -0.07 -1.25 -20.88
CA LEU A 165 0.28 -0.72 -19.56
C LEU A 165 -0.91 -0.85 -18.59
N ALA A 166 -2.12 -0.51 -19.04
CA ALA A 166 -3.34 -0.65 -18.24
C ALA A 166 -3.59 -2.11 -17.83
N GLN A 167 -3.32 -3.08 -18.72
CA GLN A 167 -3.37 -4.51 -18.41
C GLN A 167 -2.35 -4.91 -17.33
N GLN A 168 -1.11 -4.40 -17.42
CA GLN A 168 -0.09 -4.67 -16.40
C GLN A 168 -0.49 -4.10 -15.03
N VAL A 169 -1.07 -2.89 -15.03
CA VAL A 169 -1.63 -2.28 -13.83
C VAL A 169 -2.80 -3.11 -13.28
N GLU A 170 -3.65 -3.72 -14.14
CA GLU A 170 -4.72 -4.67 -13.74
C GLU A 170 -4.21 -5.86 -13.01
N ASP A 171 -3.25 -6.56 -13.61
CA ASP A 171 -2.65 -7.71 -12.98
C ASP A 171 -2.04 -7.35 -11.63
N LEU A 172 -1.42 -6.17 -11.50
CA LEU A 172 -0.87 -5.71 -10.22
C LEU A 172 -1.98 -5.45 -9.18
N SER A 173 -3.09 -4.81 -9.54
CA SER A 173 -4.20 -4.60 -8.58
C SER A 173 -4.82 -5.91 -8.14
N GLN A 174 -4.96 -6.88 -9.04
CA GLN A 174 -5.44 -8.21 -8.67
C GLN A 174 -4.49 -8.90 -7.69
N GLN A 175 -3.18 -8.68 -7.82
CA GLN A 175 -2.20 -9.17 -6.84
C GLN A 175 -2.34 -8.46 -5.50
N VAL A 176 -2.41 -7.12 -5.48
CA VAL A 176 -2.61 -6.36 -4.23
C VAL A 176 -3.91 -6.78 -3.53
N ARG A 177 -4.99 -7.06 -4.27
CA ARG A 177 -6.23 -7.62 -3.71
C ARG A 177 -6.05 -9.00 -3.11
N GLN A 178 -5.27 -9.88 -3.76
CA GLN A 178 -4.97 -11.19 -3.23
C GLN A 178 -4.15 -11.09 -1.94
N ALA A 179 -3.19 -10.15 -1.88
CA ALA A 179 -2.40 -9.88 -0.69
C ALA A 179 -3.26 -9.45 0.50
N GLY A 180 -4.24 -8.57 0.26
CA GLY A 180 -5.14 -8.07 1.31
C GLY A 180 -6.16 -9.09 1.82
N GLN A 181 -6.32 -10.23 1.15
CA GLN A 181 -7.20 -11.32 1.56
C GLN A 181 -6.49 -12.44 2.33
N GLY A 182 -5.16 -12.38 2.40
CA GLY A 182 -4.29 -13.38 3.05
C GLY A 182 -4.13 -13.18 4.55
#